data_AF-A0A966EE06-F1
#
_entry.id   AF-A0A966EE06-F1
#
_cell.length_a   1.000
_cell.length_b   1.000
_cell.length_c   1.000
_cell.angle_alpha   90.00
_cell.angle_beta   90.00
_cell.angle_gamma   90.00
#
_symmetry.space_group_name_H-M   'P 1'
#
loop_
_entity.id
_entity.type
_entity.pdbx_description
1 polymer ?
#
loop_
_entity_poly.entity_id
_entity_poly.type
_entity_poly.pdbx_seq_one_letter_code
_entity_poly.pdbx_strand_id
1 'polypeptide(L)'
;MSTHIDILWIAICSALVFVMQAGFLCLESGMARRKNSINVAIKNLADFCLTTVVFWLFGFAFMFGISANGFLGVDLFALDFAALDGFMSIFFVFQVM
;
A
#
# COMPACT_ATOMS: atom_id res chain seq x y z
N MET A 1 2.01 -19.48 -18.02
CA MET A 1 0.75 -20.26 -17.93
C MET A 1 -0.19 -19.43 -17.05
N SER A 2 -1.13 -18.70 -17.65
CA SER A 2 -2.12 -17.78 -17.05
C SER A 2 -1.66 -16.57 -16.20
N THR A 3 -0.64 -15.82 -16.65
CA THR A 3 -0.16 -14.60 -15.96
C THR A 3 -1.22 -13.49 -15.80
N HIS A 4 -2.15 -13.35 -16.74
CA HIS A 4 -3.17 -12.29 -16.68
C HIS A 4 -4.25 -12.54 -15.63
N ILE A 5 -4.60 -13.80 -15.39
CA ILE A 5 -5.59 -14.15 -14.36
C ILE A 5 -5.01 -13.88 -12.98
N ASP A 6 -3.73 -14.19 -12.78
CA ASP A 6 -3.03 -13.93 -11.52
C ASP A 6 -2.93 -12.42 -11.24
N ILE A 7 -2.61 -11.61 -12.27
CA ILE A 7 -2.59 -10.15 -12.16
C ILE A 7 -3.98 -9.61 -11.79
N LEU A 8 -5.04 -10.10 -12.45
CA LEU A 8 -6.42 -9.71 -12.12
C LEU A 8 -6.81 -10.12 -10.70
N TRP A 9 -6.42 -11.31 -10.28
CA TRP A 9 -6.68 -11.80 -8.93
C TRP A 9 -6.03 -10.91 -7.88
N ILE A 10 -4.74 -10.61 -8.02
CA ILE A 10 -4.00 -9.74 -7.09
C ILE A 10 -4.57 -8.32 -7.10
N ALA A 11 -4.98 -7.80 -8.26
CA ALA A 11 -5.64 -6.50 -8.36
C ALA A 11 -6.97 -6.46 -7.59
N ILE A 12 -7.79 -7.51 -7.69
CA ILE A 12 -9.04 -7.63 -6.93
C ILE A 12 -8.72 -7.74 -5.43
N CYS A 13 -7.74 -8.54 -5.04
CA CYS A 13 -7.31 -8.65 -3.64
C CYS A 13 -6.83 -7.30 -3.08
N SER A 14 -6.04 -6.53 -3.84
CA SER A 14 -5.61 -5.19 -3.44
C SER A 14 -6.79 -4.24 -3.24
N ALA A 15 -7.79 -4.28 -4.13
CA ALA A 15 -9.01 -3.49 -3.97
C ALA A 15 -9.79 -3.87 -2.69
N LEU A 16 -9.83 -5.15 -2.33
CA LEU A 16 -10.45 -5.59 -1.08
C LEU A 16 -9.69 -5.11 0.16
N VAL A 17 -8.35 -5.08 0.11
CA VAL A 17 -7.52 -4.54 1.20
C VAL A 17 -7.70 -3.02 1.31
N PHE A 18 -7.80 -2.30 0.20
CA PHE A 18 -8.11 -0.86 0.22
C PHE A 18 -9.44 -0.55 0.92
N VAL A 19 -10.46 -1.41 0.76
CA VAL A 19 -11.73 -1.26 1.49
C VAL A 19 -11.55 -1.36 3.01
N MET A 20 -10.52 -2.06 3.51
CA MET A 20 -10.21 -2.09 4.94
C MET A 20 -9.81 -0.71 5.48
N GLN A 21 -9.10 0.10 4.71
CA GLN A 21 -8.72 1.47 5.12
C GLN A 21 -9.97 2.35 5.31
N ALA A 22 -10.93 2.26 4.38
CA ALA A 22 -12.22 2.92 4.53
C ALA A 22 -13.04 2.37 5.70
N GLY A 23 -12.94 1.06 5.95
CA GLY A 23 -13.55 0.39 7.10
C GLY A 23 -13.03 0.92 8.43
N PHE A 24 -11.70 1.00 8.60
CA PHE A 24 -11.06 1.55 9.80
C PHE A 24 -11.42 3.02 9.99
N LEU A 25 -11.41 3.81 8.93
CA LEU A 25 -11.84 5.21 8.98
C LEU A 25 -13.27 5.34 9.53
N CYS A 26 -14.21 4.53 9.02
CA CYS A 26 -15.60 4.54 9.50
C CYS A 26 -15.72 4.10 10.96
N LEU A 27 -14.98 3.06 11.36
CA LEU A 27 -15.01 2.55 12.74
C LEU A 27 -14.42 3.55 13.73
N GLU A 28 -13.23 4.09 13.46
CA GLU A 28 -12.57 5.04 14.36
C GLU A 28 -13.31 6.38 14.45
N SER A 29 -13.82 6.88 13.32
CA SER A 29 -14.63 8.11 13.31
C SER A 29 -16.01 7.91 13.95
N GLY A 30 -16.59 6.73 13.85
CA GLY A 30 -17.87 6.36 14.47
C GLY A 30 -17.78 6.15 15.99
N MET A 31 -16.65 5.63 16.47
CA MET A 31 -16.37 5.49 17.91
C MET A 31 -15.94 6.82 18.55
N ALA A 32 -15.42 7.76 17.76
CA ALA A 32 -15.03 9.06 18.25
C ALA A 32 -16.26 9.89 18.65
N ARG A 33 -16.10 10.73 19.70
CA ARG A 33 -17.12 11.71 20.09
C ARG A 33 -17.45 12.61 18.89
N ARG A 34 -18.73 12.93 18.68
CA ARG A 34 -19.22 13.76 17.54
C ARG A 34 -18.37 15.00 17.26
N LYS A 35 -17.91 15.71 18.31
CA LYS A 35 -17.06 16.91 18.18
C LYS A 35 -15.65 16.66 17.59
N ASN A 36 -15.15 15.44 17.63
CA ASN A 36 -13.80 15.07 17.17
C ASN A 36 -13.81 14.03 16.04
N SER A 37 -14.98 13.55 15.61
CA SER A 37 -15.12 12.53 14.57
C SER A 37 -14.45 12.94 13.25
N ILE A 38 -14.63 14.20 12.82
CA ILE A 38 -13.99 14.75 11.61
C ILE A 38 -12.46 14.77 11.75
N ASN A 39 -11.94 15.15 12.91
CA ASN A 39 -10.50 15.21 13.14
C ASN A 39 -9.85 13.80 13.13
N VAL A 40 -10.58 12.78 13.56
CA VAL A 40 -10.13 11.38 13.48
C VAL A 40 -10.14 10.90 12.03
N ALA A 41 -11.22 11.18 11.29
CA ALA A 41 -11.32 10.80 9.88
C ALA A 41 -10.19 11.41 9.01
N ILE A 42 -9.88 12.70 9.22
CA ILE A 42 -8.80 13.38 8.49
C ILE A 42 -7.43 12.78 8.82
N LYS A 43 -7.19 12.40 10.08
CA LYS A 43 -5.93 11.75 10.48
C LYS A 43 -5.75 10.39 9.81
N ASN A 44 -6.81 9.59 9.79
CA ASN A 44 -6.77 8.26 9.16
C ASN A 44 -6.55 8.38 7.64
N LEU A 45 -7.18 9.35 6.98
CA LEU A 45 -6.92 9.65 5.56
C LEU A 45 -5.49 10.17 5.31
N ALA A 46 -4.99 11.07 6.17
CA ALA A 46 -3.65 11.60 6.04
C ALA A 46 -2.58 10.52 6.25
N ASP A 47 -2.82 9.60 7.20
CA ASP A 47 -1.97 8.44 7.43
C ASP A 47 -1.91 7.54 6.19
N PHE A 48 -3.05 7.24 5.57
CA PHE A 48 -3.10 6.49 4.31
C PHE A 48 -2.28 7.15 3.18
N CYS A 49 -2.41 8.46 2.99
CA CYS A 49 -1.63 9.17 1.97
C CYS A 49 -0.13 9.16 2.29
N LEU A 50 0.25 9.43 3.53
CA LEU A 50 1.65 9.50 3.94
C LEU A 50 2.33 8.14 3.85
N THR A 51 1.68 7.08 4.35
CA THR A 51 2.18 5.72 4.30
C THR A 51 2.38 5.25 2.86
N THR A 52 1.44 5.54 1.96
CA THR A 52 1.58 5.23 0.52
C THR A 52 2.84 5.88 -0.09
N VAL A 53 3.09 7.16 0.19
CA VAL A 53 4.26 7.89 -0.33
C VAL A 53 5.56 7.36 0.27
N VAL A 54 5.59 7.12 1.59
CA VAL A 54 6.77 6.59 2.28
C VAL A 54 7.09 5.18 1.80
N PHE A 55 6.07 4.36 1.57
CA PHE A 55 6.24 3.00 1.06
C PHE A 55 6.77 2.99 -0.38
N TRP A 56 6.30 3.92 -1.23
CA TRP A 56 6.84 4.09 -2.58
C TRP A 56 8.32 4.53 -2.59
N LEU A 57 8.71 5.43 -1.70
CA LEU A 57 10.08 5.94 -1.65
C LEU A 57 11.07 4.93 -1.09
N PHE A 58 10.73 4.26 0.03
CA PHE A 58 11.66 3.43 0.79
C PHE A 58 11.11 2.05 1.15
N GLY A 59 9.80 1.92 1.39
CA GLY A 59 9.22 0.68 1.92
C GLY A 59 9.38 -0.51 1.00
N PHE A 60 9.12 -0.34 -0.29
CA PHE A 60 9.28 -1.42 -1.27
C PHE A 60 10.75 -1.81 -1.46
N ALA A 61 11.65 -0.82 -1.47
CA ALA A 61 13.10 -1.03 -1.57
C ALA A 61 13.62 -1.91 -0.44
N PHE A 62 13.23 -1.61 0.81
CA PHE A 62 13.67 -2.37 1.97
C PHE A 62 13.10 -3.78 2.02
N MET A 63 11.87 -3.99 1.55
CA MET A 63 11.19 -5.29 1.66
C MET A 63 11.50 -6.24 0.49
N PHE A 64 11.62 -5.73 -0.73
CA PHE A 64 11.78 -6.53 -1.95
C PHE A 64 13.05 -6.23 -2.75
N GLY A 65 13.88 -5.31 -2.27
CA GLY A 65 15.19 -5.08 -2.87
C GLY A 65 16.17 -6.23 -2.64
N ILE A 66 17.23 -6.26 -3.44
CA ILE A 66 18.40 -7.13 -3.31
C ILE A 66 18.91 -7.06 -1.88
N SER A 67 18.89 -8.21 -1.21
CA SER A 67 19.21 -8.30 0.20
C SER A 67 20.71 -8.04 0.44
N ALA A 68 21.02 -6.96 1.15
CA ALA A 68 22.31 -6.78 1.79
C ALA A 68 22.40 -7.71 3.00
N ASN A 69 23.15 -8.80 2.84
CA ASN A 69 23.47 -9.75 3.90
C ASN A 69 22.24 -10.42 4.56
N GLY A 70 21.11 -10.45 3.86
CA GLY A 70 19.85 -11.07 4.31
C GLY A 70 19.00 -10.23 5.27
N PHE A 71 19.38 -8.98 5.58
CA PHE A 71 18.66 -8.14 6.54
C PHE A 71 17.83 -7.02 5.90
N LEU A 72 18.35 -6.35 4.86
CA LEU A 72 17.69 -5.20 4.24
C LEU A 72 17.88 -5.19 2.73
N GLY A 73 16.83 -4.85 1.97
CA GLY A 73 16.96 -4.53 0.55
C GLY A 73 17.69 -3.19 0.34
N VAL A 74 18.60 -3.13 -0.63
CA VAL A 74 19.44 -1.92 -0.90
C VAL A 74 19.27 -1.34 -2.30
N ASP A 75 18.28 -1.80 -3.06
CA ASP A 75 17.90 -1.28 -4.38
C ASP A 75 16.38 -1.09 -4.47
N LEU A 76 15.87 -0.66 -5.62
CA LEU A 76 14.44 -0.37 -5.85
C LEU A 76 13.88 0.83 -5.06
N PHE A 77 14.71 1.81 -4.69
CA PHE A 77 14.25 3.10 -4.18
C PHE A 77 13.53 3.91 -5.26
N ALA A 78 12.41 4.55 -4.89
CA ALA A 78 11.59 5.37 -5.79
C ALA A 78 11.26 4.65 -7.12
N LEU A 79 10.53 3.54 -7.01
CA LEU A 79 10.18 2.68 -8.15
C LEU A 79 9.68 3.44 -9.38
N ASP A 80 10.34 3.21 -10.51
CA ASP A 80 9.88 3.66 -11.83
C ASP A 80 8.89 2.65 -12.42
N PHE A 81 7.61 2.99 -12.37
CA PHE A 81 6.53 2.15 -12.89
C PHE A 81 6.56 1.98 -14.42
N ALA A 82 7.28 2.82 -15.16
CA ALA A 82 7.38 2.70 -16.62
C ALA A 82 8.36 1.61 -17.06
N ALA A 83 9.31 1.24 -16.20
CA ALA A 83 10.34 0.25 -16.48
C ALA A 83 10.01 -1.16 -15.93
N LEU A 84 8.91 -1.30 -15.19
CA LEU A 84 8.55 -2.54 -14.49
C LEU A 84 7.58 -3.42 -15.29
N ASP A 85 7.71 -4.73 -15.10
CA ASP A 85 6.74 -5.70 -15.59
C ASP A 85 5.37 -5.49 -14.91
N GLY A 86 4.28 -5.72 -15.65
CA GLY A 86 2.92 -5.45 -15.18
C GLY A 86 2.58 -6.20 -13.88
N PHE A 87 3.17 -7.37 -13.68
CA PHE A 87 3.04 -8.13 -12.43
C PHE A 87 3.67 -7.41 -11.24
N MET A 88 4.88 -6.85 -11.38
CA MET A 88 5.57 -6.13 -10.30
C MET A 88 4.82 -4.87 -9.90
N SER A 89 4.21 -4.17 -10.87
CA SER A 89 3.39 -2.99 -10.60
C SER A 89 2.13 -3.33 -9.80
N ILE A 90 1.41 -4.41 -10.16
CA ILE A 90 0.24 -4.87 -9.37
C ILE A 90 0.69 -5.40 -8.01
N PHE A 91 1.84 -6.08 -7.93
CA PHE A 91 2.38 -6.58 -6.67
C PHE A 91 2.75 -5.43 -5.73
N PHE A 92 3.36 -4.35 -6.23
CA PHE A 92 3.56 -3.13 -5.45
C PHE A 92 2.24 -2.59 -4.90
N VAL A 93 1.21 -2.49 -5.77
CA VAL A 93 -0.13 -2.00 -5.39
C VAL A 93 -0.80 -2.88 -4.33
N PHE A 94 -0.52 -4.19 -4.32
CA PHE A 94 -0.99 -5.07 -3.26
C PHE A 94 -0.24 -4.88 -1.94
N GLN A 95 1.05 -4.60 -1.98
CA GLN A 95 1.89 -4.48 -0.77
C GLN A 95 1.79 -3.11 -0.09
N VAL A 96 1.44 -2.07 -0.85
CA VAL A 96 1.25 -0.71 -0.32
C VAL A 96 -0.11 -0.52 0.37
N MET A 97 -1.10 -1.38 0.06
CA MET A 97 -2.45 -1.33 0.64
C MET A 97 -2.52 -2.16 1.93
#